data_AF-A0A1G8H1B1-F1
#
_entry.id   AF-A0A1G8H1B1-F1
#
_cell.length_a   1.000
_cell.length_b   1.000
_cell.length_c   1.000
_cell.angle_alpha   90.00
_cell.angle_beta   90.00
_cell.angle_gamma   90.00
#
_symmetry.space_group_name_H-M   'P 1'
#
loop_
_entity.id
_entity.type
_entity.pdbx_description
1 polymer ?
#
loop_
_entity_poly.entity_id
_entity_poly.type
_entity_poly.pdbx_seq_one_letter_code
_entity_poly.pdbx_strand_id
1 'polypeptide(L)'
;MCGACGRTVVADDVLGPVRTLRSQHIVAQTINALCTAVPGLPTIQVAGDAWTLRSATGAVQSCSTVRDLWAALVARVGAAAVPLLRQNIELALTDAVGLDRDVLLAGKKALVTER
;
A
#
# COMPACT_ATOMS: atom_id res chain seq x y z
N MET A 1 -20.78 -6.59 5.79
CA MET A 1 -21.27 -7.17 4.52
C MET A 1 -21.96 -6.08 3.73
N CYS A 2 -21.75 -5.94 2.42
CA CYS A 2 -22.60 -5.08 1.59
C CYS A 2 -23.97 -5.76 1.42
N GLY A 3 -25.07 -5.10 1.79
CA GLY A 3 -26.42 -5.66 1.65
C GLY A 3 -26.89 -5.86 0.20
N ALA A 4 -26.21 -5.25 -0.78
CA ALA A 4 -26.58 -5.30 -2.19
C ALA A 4 -25.79 -6.33 -3.03
N CYS A 5 -24.61 -6.76 -2.58
CA CYS A 5 -23.71 -7.59 -3.37
C CYS A 5 -23.21 -8.87 -2.68
N GLY A 6 -23.56 -9.10 -1.41
CA GLY A 6 -23.13 -10.28 -0.64
C GLY A 6 -21.63 -10.36 -0.35
N ARG A 7 -20.82 -9.37 -0.78
CA ARG A 7 -19.38 -9.36 -0.57
C ARG A 7 -19.01 -8.95 0.85
N THR A 8 -18.04 -9.66 1.41
CA THR A 8 -17.38 -9.29 2.67
C THR A 8 -16.54 -8.04 2.42
N VAL A 9 -17.02 -6.89 2.89
CA VAL A 9 -16.20 -5.67 2.94
C VAL A 9 -15.22 -5.84 4.09
N VAL A 10 -13.94 -6.02 3.77
CA VAL A 10 -12.87 -5.99 4.77
C VAL A 10 -12.69 -4.53 5.20
N ALA A 11 -12.79 -4.26 6.51
CA ALA A 11 -12.56 -2.93 7.02
C ALA A 11 -11.11 -2.50 6.74
N ASP A 12 -10.94 -1.28 6.26
CA ASP A 12 -9.64 -0.66 6.04
C ASP A 12 -9.58 0.61 6.87
N ASP A 13 -8.62 0.71 7.77
CA ASP A 13 -8.51 1.87 8.66
C ASP A 13 -8.13 3.16 7.89
N VAL A 14 -7.56 3.04 6.69
CA VAL A 14 -7.14 4.16 5.85
C VAL A 14 -8.25 4.56 4.88
N LEU A 15 -8.88 3.59 4.20
CA LEU A 15 -9.97 3.88 3.25
C LEU A 15 -11.35 4.03 3.91
N GLY A 16 -11.51 3.57 5.15
CA GLY A 16 -12.79 3.51 5.82
C GLY A 16 -13.78 2.51 5.19
N PRO A 17 -15.08 2.62 5.50
CA PRO A 17 -16.09 1.65 5.08
C PRO A 17 -16.48 1.76 3.60
N VAL A 18 -16.20 2.90 2.96
CA VAL A 18 -16.55 3.17 1.56
C VAL A 18 -15.28 3.21 0.73
N ARG A 19 -15.11 2.22 -0.13
CA ARG A 19 -13.99 2.16 -1.07
C ARG A 19 -14.46 2.55 -2.46
N THR A 20 -13.79 3.53 -3.05
CA THR A 20 -14.04 3.95 -4.43
C THR A 20 -12.91 3.46 -5.32
N LEU A 21 -13.16 3.25 -6.60
CA LEU A 21 -12.09 2.91 -7.55
C LEU A 21 -11.00 4.01 -7.56
N ARG A 22 -11.40 5.28 -7.44
CA ARG A 22 -10.47 6.41 -7.30
C ARG A 22 -9.55 6.24 -6.09
N SER A 23 -10.11 5.94 -4.91
CA SER A 23 -9.31 5.78 -3.70
C SER A 23 -8.37 4.57 -3.79
N GLN A 24 -8.81 3.47 -4.42
CA GLN A 24 -7.98 2.30 -4.70
C GLN A 24 -6.77 2.65 -5.59
N HIS A 25 -7.00 3.45 -6.63
CA HIS A 25 -5.93 3.93 -7.52
C HIS A 25 -4.97 4.89 -6.84
N ILE A 26 -5.46 5.81 -5.99
CA ILE A 26 -4.61 6.73 -5.22
C ILE A 26 -3.64 5.92 -4.36
N VAL A 27 -4.12 4.93 -3.59
CA VAL A 27 -3.26 4.06 -2.77
C VAL A 27 -2.17 3.40 -3.62
N ALA A 28 -2.54 2.77 -4.74
CA ALA A 28 -1.58 2.08 -5.60
C ALA A 28 -0.53 3.04 -6.19
N GLN A 29 -0.96 4.22 -6.66
CA GLN A 29 -0.07 5.23 -7.22
C GLN A 29 0.88 5.80 -6.17
N THR A 30 0.37 6.14 -4.98
CA THR A 30 1.18 6.65 -3.87
C THR A 30 2.30 5.67 -3.50
N ILE A 31 1.98 4.38 -3.35
CA ILE A 31 3.00 3.40 -2.95
C ILE A 31 3.96 3.08 -4.11
N ASN A 32 3.46 2.99 -5.35
CA ASN A 32 4.32 2.78 -6.51
C ASN A 32 5.32 3.92 -6.71
N ALA A 33 4.92 5.18 -6.46
CA ALA A 33 5.82 6.34 -6.57
C ALA A 33 7.01 6.25 -5.60
N LEU A 34 6.82 5.65 -4.42
CA LEU A 34 7.91 5.38 -3.48
C LEU A 34 8.82 4.25 -3.98
N CYS A 35 8.26 3.28 -4.69
CA CYS A 35 8.97 2.11 -5.18
C CYS A 35 9.75 2.38 -6.47
N THR A 36 9.34 3.36 -7.30
CA THR A 36 10.03 3.69 -8.56
C THR A 36 11.48 4.13 -8.38
N ALA A 37 11.86 4.62 -7.20
CA ALA A 37 13.23 5.03 -6.89
C ALA A 37 14.14 3.84 -6.53
N VAL A 38 13.61 2.61 -6.44
CA VAL A 38 14.35 1.46 -5.91
C VAL A 38 14.22 0.25 -6.87
N PRO A 39 15.31 -0.11 -7.58
CA PRO A 39 15.31 -1.26 -8.48
C PRO A 39 14.93 -2.57 -7.76
N GLY A 40 14.12 -3.40 -8.41
CA GLY A 40 13.71 -4.70 -7.89
C GLY A 40 12.52 -4.68 -6.93
N LEU A 41 11.97 -3.51 -6.61
CA LEU A 41 10.76 -3.42 -5.79
C LEU A 41 9.51 -3.87 -6.53
N PRO A 42 8.53 -4.44 -5.81
CA PRO A 42 7.31 -4.90 -6.42
C PRO A 42 6.43 -3.73 -6.89
N THR A 43 5.65 -3.97 -7.94
CA THR A 43 4.64 -3.05 -8.46
C THR A 43 3.27 -3.42 -7.92
N ILE A 44 2.48 -2.41 -7.57
CA ILE A 44 1.12 -2.56 -7.06
C ILE A 44 0.12 -2.24 -8.16
N GLN A 45 -0.88 -3.09 -8.35
CA GLN A 45 -1.96 -2.90 -9.32
C GLN A 45 -3.31 -3.03 -8.62
N VAL A 46 -4.27 -2.19 -8.99
CA VAL A 46 -5.66 -2.32 -8.53
C VAL A 46 -6.30 -3.52 -9.24
N ALA A 47 -6.95 -4.39 -8.47
CA ALA A 47 -7.64 -5.59 -8.94
C ALA A 47 -9.04 -5.65 -8.32
N GLY A 48 -9.98 -4.90 -8.91
CA GLY A 48 -11.33 -4.76 -8.37
C GLY A 48 -11.31 -4.03 -7.03
N ASP A 49 -11.74 -4.72 -5.98
CA ASP A 49 -11.84 -4.16 -4.61
C ASP A 49 -10.55 -4.38 -3.77
N ALA A 50 -9.51 -4.95 -4.38
CA ALA A 50 -8.24 -5.31 -3.75
C ALA A 50 -7.03 -4.79 -4.56
N TRP A 51 -5.83 -5.01 -4.04
CA TRP A 51 -4.57 -4.77 -4.74
C TRP A 51 -3.82 -6.07 -5.00
N THR A 52 -3.07 -6.11 -6.09
CA THR A 52 -2.08 -7.15 -6.33
C THR A 52 -0.69 -6.56 -6.28
N LEU A 53 0.18 -7.17 -5.48
CA LEU A 53 1.59 -6.85 -5.38
C LEU A 53 2.36 -7.85 -6.26
N ARG A 54 2.99 -7.35 -7.31
CA ARG A 54 3.74 -8.13 -8.30
C ARG A 54 5.22 -7.83 -8.16
N SER A 55 5.99 -8.85 -7.79
CA SER A 55 7.44 -8.78 -7.71
C SER A 55 8.14 -8.91 -9.07
N ALA A 56 9.40 -8.48 -9.13
CA ALA A 56 10.25 -8.68 -10.31
C ALA A 56 10.43 -10.16 -10.69
N THR A 57 10.33 -11.09 -9.72
CA THR A 57 10.44 -12.54 -9.96
C THR A 57 9.11 -13.18 -10.38
N GLY A 58 8.08 -12.39 -10.66
CA GLY A 58 6.77 -12.87 -11.13
C GLY A 58 5.81 -13.36 -10.03
N ALA A 59 6.24 -13.43 -8.77
CA ALA A 59 5.33 -13.75 -7.66
C ALA A 59 4.30 -12.63 -7.48
N VAL A 60 3.04 -13.04 -7.28
CA VAL A 60 1.87 -12.16 -7.12
C VAL A 60 1.22 -12.45 -5.77
N GLN A 61 0.94 -11.40 -5.00
CA GLN A 61 0.19 -11.50 -3.74
C GLN A 61 -1.01 -10.55 -3.76
N SER A 62 -2.18 -11.04 -3.39
CA SER A 62 -3.40 -10.21 -3.23
C SER A 62 -3.43 -9.60 -1.84
N CYS A 63 -3.74 -8.31 -1.75
CA CYS A 63 -3.83 -7.54 -0.51
C CYS A 63 -5.20 -6.86 -0.45
N SER A 64 -5.91 -7.07 0.66
CA SER A 64 -7.27 -6.58 0.83
C SER A 64 -7.34 -5.26 1.58
N THR A 65 -6.28 -4.89 2.32
CA THR A 65 -6.19 -3.63 3.05
C THR A 65 -4.88 -2.90 2.77
N VAL A 66 -4.84 -1.59 3.01
CA VAL A 66 -3.61 -0.78 2.95
C VAL A 66 -2.56 -1.32 3.94
N ARG A 67 -3.01 -1.85 5.09
CA ARG A 67 -2.13 -2.50 6.07
C ARG A 67 -1.50 -3.78 5.50
N ASP A 68 -2.30 -4.67 4.91
CA ASP A 68 -1.81 -5.91 4.28
C ASP A 68 -0.81 -5.59 3.18
N LEU A 69 -1.09 -4.54 2.40
CA LEU A 69 -0.26 -4.10 1.30
C LEU A 69 1.11 -3.62 1.76
N TRP A 70 1.15 -2.81 2.83
CA TRP A 70 2.41 -2.40 3.45
C TRP A 70 3.18 -3.58 4.04
N ALA A 71 2.53 -4.47 4.79
CA ALA A 71 3.19 -5.66 5.33
C ALA A 71 3.77 -6.55 4.23
N ALA A 72 3.01 -6.79 3.16
CA ALA A 72 3.46 -7.55 1.99
C ALA A 72 4.65 -6.88 1.29
N LEU A 73 4.62 -5.55 1.15
CA LEU A 73 5.72 -4.79 0.59
C LEU A 73 6.98 -4.94 1.45
N VAL A 74 6.89 -4.70 2.75
CA VAL A 74 8.06 -4.76 3.65
C VAL A 74 8.67 -6.17 3.68
N ALA A 75 7.84 -7.20 3.77
CA ALA A 75 8.30 -8.59 3.68
C ALA A 75 9.02 -8.88 2.35
N ARG A 76 8.66 -8.20 1.25
CA ARG A 76 9.22 -8.43 -0.08
C ARG A 76 10.49 -7.65 -0.37
N VAL A 77 10.59 -6.42 0.12
CA VAL A 77 11.75 -5.53 -0.11
C VAL A 77 12.95 -5.93 0.75
N GLY A 78 12.70 -6.64 1.86
CA GLY A 78 13.72 -7.08 2.80
C GLY A 78 14.30 -5.93 3.65
N ALA A 79 14.96 -6.29 4.76
CA ALA A 79 15.44 -5.33 5.76
C ALA A 79 16.40 -4.26 5.20
N ALA A 80 17.14 -4.57 4.14
CA ALA A 80 18.09 -3.65 3.52
C ALA A 80 17.42 -2.44 2.82
N ALA A 81 16.20 -2.60 2.31
CA ALA A 81 15.47 -1.53 1.61
C ALA A 81 14.57 -0.70 2.55
N VAL A 82 14.34 -1.15 3.78
CA VAL A 82 13.51 -0.47 4.79
C VAL A 82 13.97 0.96 5.09
N PRO A 83 15.28 1.25 5.29
CA PRO A 83 15.74 2.62 5.54
C PRO A 83 15.43 3.57 4.37
N LEU A 84 15.61 3.11 3.14
CA LEU A 84 15.36 3.90 1.93
C LEU A 84 13.85 4.18 1.76
N LEU A 85 13.00 3.18 1.97
CA LEU A 85 11.55 3.38 1.97
C LEU A 85 11.10 4.36 3.06
N ARG A 86 11.69 4.27 4.26
CA ARG A 86 11.40 5.22 5.34
C ARG A 86 11.74 6.65 4.93
N GLN A 87 12.91 6.85 4.34
CA GLN A 87 13.33 8.16 3.84
C GLN A 87 12.38 8.69 2.75
N ASN A 88 12.01 7.85 1.78
CA ASN A 88 11.09 8.23 0.70
C ASN A 88 9.71 8.63 1.24
N ILE A 89 9.21 7.92 2.26
CA ILE A 89 7.94 8.26 2.92
C ILE A 89 8.05 9.62 3.62
N GLU A 90 9.13 9.88 4.33
CA GLU A 90 9.33 11.16 5.04
C GLU A 90 9.40 12.33 4.06
N LEU A 91 10.08 12.17 2.94
CA LEU A 91 10.12 13.17 1.88
C LEU A 91 8.71 13.40 1.31
N ALA A 92 8.00 12.34 0.94
CA ALA A 92 6.65 12.43 0.36
C ALA A 92 5.62 13.05 1.32
N LEU A 93 5.77 12.86 2.64
CA LEU A 93 4.87 13.42 3.66
C LEU A 93 4.92 14.95 3.75
N THR A 94 5.96 15.59 3.20
CA THR A 94 6.12 17.05 3.22
C THR A 94 5.01 17.74 2.44
N ASP A 95 4.65 17.19 1.28
CA ASP A 95 3.67 17.78 0.35
C ASP A 95 2.34 17.02 0.30
N ALA A 96 2.25 15.84 0.95
CA ALA A 96 1.07 14.98 0.90
C ALA A 96 -0.13 15.54 1.69
N VAL A 97 -1.32 15.44 1.10
CA VAL A 97 -2.59 15.95 1.65
C VAL A 97 -3.78 15.02 1.38
N GLY A 98 -4.55 14.72 2.42
CA GLY A 98 -5.69 13.81 2.30
C GLY A 98 -5.23 12.35 2.19
N LEU A 99 -5.79 11.60 1.25
CA LEU A 99 -5.65 10.14 1.23
C LEU A 99 -4.21 9.65 1.00
N ASP A 100 -3.43 10.31 0.15
CA ASP A 100 -2.02 9.96 -0.05
C ASP A 100 -1.22 10.11 1.25
N ARG A 101 -1.47 11.16 2.03
CA ARG A 101 -0.89 11.38 3.37
C ARG A 101 -1.26 10.25 4.32
N ASP A 102 -2.53 9.84 4.36
CA ASP A 102 -3.00 8.77 5.25
C ASP A 102 -2.35 7.42 4.90
N VAL A 103 -2.17 7.14 3.60
CA VAL A 103 -1.45 5.96 3.10
C VAL A 103 0.02 5.98 3.53
N LEU A 104 0.68 7.15 3.43
CA LEU A 104 2.07 7.33 3.84
C LEU A 104 2.26 7.18 5.36
N LEU A 105 1.34 7.71 6.16
CA LEU A 105 1.34 7.54 7.61
C LEU A 105 1.15 6.08 8.01
N ALA A 106 0.27 5.35 7.32
CA ALA A 106 0.11 3.90 7.52
C ALA A 106 1.41 3.14 7.20
N GLY A 107 2.10 3.51 6.11
CA GLY A 107 3.40 2.94 5.77
C GLY A 107 4.48 3.23 6.80
N LYS A 108 4.56 4.48 7.27
CA LYS A 108 5.49 4.86 8.34
C LYS A 108 5.28 4.01 9.60
N LYS A 109 4.03 3.74 9.98
CA LYS A 109 3.68 2.88 11.12
C LYS A 109 4.06 1.42 10.88
N ALA A 110 3.80 0.88 9.69
CA ALA A 110 4.16 -0.50 9.33
C ALA A 110 5.69 -0.72 9.45
N LEU A 111 6.49 0.21 8.94
CA LEU A 111 7.96 0.14 9.00
C LEU A 111 8.56 0.27 10.42
N VAL A 112 7.78 0.68 11.42
CA VAL A 112 8.23 0.74 12.83
C VAL A 112 7.93 -0.58 13.56
N THR A 113 6.95 -1.35 13.10
CA THR A 113 6.42 -2.52 13.80
C THR A 113 7.26 -3.80 13.55
N GLU A 114 8.02 -3.87 12.45
CA GLU A 114 8.89 -5.02 12.12
C GLU A 114 10.28 -4.97 12.81
N ARG A 115 10.33 -4.58 14.09
CA ARG A 115 11.58 -4.54 14.87
C ARG A 115 11.72 -5.75 15.79
#